data_AF-A0A2K8Z4C2-F1
#
_entry.id   AF-A0A2K8Z4C2-F1
#
_cell.length_a   1.000
_cell.length_b   1.000
_cell.length_c   1.000
_cell.angle_alpha   90.00
_cell.angle_beta   90.00
_cell.angle_gamma   90.00
#
_symmetry.space_group_name_H-M   'P 1'
#
loop_
_entity.id
_entity.type
_entity.pdbx_description
1 polymer ?
#
loop_
_entity_poly.entity_id
_entity_poly.type
_entity_poly.pdbx_seq_one_letter_code
_entity_poly.pdbx_strand_id
1 'polypeptide(L)'
;MNHTIPAHLQRAWMLLHQSPVGMAETDGQGEIRQLNPKAVQLMMPMVAHLGLAGDNLLDTLIGFLPSLQRIITAFEPNSGTILAQEPYRIRFRVDSQRIERQFSLTIEKMTPDCLLIFFEDVTDLLLKAKASRL
;
A
#
# COMPACT_ATOMS: atom_id res chain seq x y z
N MET A 1 -13.56 -28.24 -20.89
CA MET A 1 -12.13 -28.49 -20.68
C MET A 1 -11.78 -27.95 -19.30
N ASN A 2 -11.42 -28.82 -18.34
CA ASN A 2 -10.96 -28.39 -17.02
C ASN A 2 -9.51 -27.91 -17.17
N HIS A 3 -9.30 -26.61 -17.27
CA HIS A 3 -7.95 -26.04 -17.18
C HIS A 3 -7.55 -26.03 -15.71
N THR A 4 -6.88 -27.09 -15.27
CA THR A 4 -6.24 -27.12 -13.95
C THR A 4 -5.19 -26.02 -13.92
N ILE A 5 -5.37 -25.01 -13.07
CA ILE A 5 -4.38 -23.95 -12.87
C ILE A 5 -3.04 -24.61 -12.51
N PRO A 6 -1.93 -24.29 -13.20
CA PRO A 6 -0.62 -24.82 -12.88
C PRO A 6 -0.28 -24.66 -11.40
N ALA A 7 0.28 -25.70 -10.77
CA ALA A 7 0.56 -25.71 -9.33
C ALA A 7 1.46 -24.55 -8.85
N HIS A 8 2.34 -24.04 -9.71
CA HIS A 8 3.17 -22.88 -9.38
C HIS A 8 2.36 -21.57 -9.30
N LEU A 9 1.31 -21.41 -10.13
CA LEU A 9 0.40 -20.25 -10.05
C LEU A 9 -0.49 -20.32 -8.81
N GLN A 10 -0.97 -21.53 -8.44
CA GLN A 10 -1.68 -21.72 -7.17
C GLN A 10 -0.80 -21.35 -5.97
N ARG A 11 0.48 -21.73 -6.00
CA ARG A 11 1.44 -21.33 -4.96
C ARG A 11 1.70 -19.83 -4.95
N ALA A 12 1.87 -19.20 -6.10
CA ALA A 12 2.05 -17.75 -6.19
C ALA A 12 0.85 -16.99 -5.58
N TRP A 13 -0.37 -17.46 -5.84
CA TRP A 13 -1.58 -16.92 -5.23
C TRP A 13 -1.57 -17.05 -3.70
N MET A 14 -1.23 -18.23 -3.17
CA MET A 14 -1.11 -18.42 -1.72
C MET A 14 -0.04 -17.51 -1.10
N LEU A 15 1.10 -17.34 -1.76
CA LEU A 15 2.16 -16.43 -1.30
C LEU A 15 1.67 -14.98 -1.27
N LEU A 16 0.95 -14.52 -2.29
CA LEU A 16 0.36 -13.18 -2.31
C LEU A 16 -0.61 -12.98 -1.14
N HIS A 17 -1.46 -13.97 -0.87
CA HIS A 17 -2.44 -13.94 0.22
C HIS A 17 -1.81 -13.95 1.62
N GLN A 18 -0.67 -14.64 1.77
CA GLN A 18 0.05 -14.76 3.05
C GLN A 18 1.15 -13.71 3.21
N SER A 19 1.35 -12.84 2.22
CA SER A 19 2.40 -11.82 2.27
C SER A 19 2.21 -10.89 3.49
N PRO A 20 3.28 -10.61 4.25
CA PRO A 20 3.22 -9.67 5.37
C PRO A 20 3.18 -8.20 4.93
N VAL A 21 3.43 -7.94 3.64
CA VAL A 21 3.43 -6.61 3.03
C VAL A 21 2.11 -6.39 2.30
N GLY A 22 1.50 -5.22 2.49
CA GLY A 22 0.36 -4.80 1.70
C GLY A 22 0.78 -4.56 0.26
N MET A 23 0.13 -5.23 -0.68
CA MET A 23 0.38 -5.14 -2.11
C MET A 23 -0.89 -4.71 -2.83
N ALA A 24 -0.75 -3.71 -3.70
CA ALA A 24 -1.82 -3.20 -4.52
C ALA A 24 -1.36 -3.02 -5.97
N GLU A 25 -2.23 -3.37 -6.90
CA GLU A 25 -2.19 -2.89 -8.28
C GLU A 25 -3.29 -1.84 -8.46
N THR A 26 -2.92 -0.69 -9.02
CA THR A 26 -3.87 0.34 -9.44
C THR A 26 -3.65 0.72 -10.89
N ASP A 27 -4.62 1.40 -11.47
CA ASP A 27 -4.40 2.18 -12.68
C ASP A 27 -3.51 3.42 -12.43
N GLY A 28 -3.29 4.24 -13.47
CA GLY A 28 -2.51 5.48 -13.34
C GLY A 28 -3.15 6.57 -12.48
N GLN A 29 -4.45 6.48 -12.18
CA GLN A 29 -5.21 7.42 -11.34
C GLN A 29 -5.41 6.91 -9.91
N GLY A 30 -4.99 5.68 -9.62
CA GLY A 30 -5.09 5.07 -8.30
C GLY A 30 -6.31 4.18 -8.09
N GLU A 31 -7.16 3.98 -9.09
CA GLU A 31 -8.28 3.04 -9.01
C GLU A 31 -7.74 1.63 -8.80
N ILE A 32 -8.24 0.97 -7.76
CA ILE A 32 -7.77 -0.32 -7.31
C ILE A 32 -8.21 -1.39 -8.30
N ARG A 33 -7.23 -2.11 -8.87
CA ARG A 33 -7.46 -3.30 -9.70
C ARG A 33 -7.35 -4.56 -8.87
N GLN A 34 -6.35 -4.60 -7.98
CA GLN A 34 -6.10 -5.75 -7.14
C GLN A 34 -5.48 -5.34 -5.80
N LEU A 35 -5.87 -6.02 -4.74
CA LEU A 35 -5.24 -5.95 -3.43
C LEU A 35 -4.96 -7.36 -2.92
N ASN A 36 -3.87 -7.52 -2.18
CA ASN A 36 -3.75 -8.67 -1.30
C ASN A 36 -4.49 -8.42 0.04
N PRO A 37 -4.78 -9.46 0.84
CA PRO A 37 -5.49 -9.31 2.11
C PRO A 37 -4.81 -8.34 3.08
N LYS A 38 -3.47 -8.32 3.08
CA LYS A 38 -2.71 -7.42 3.93
C LYS A 38 -2.94 -5.95 3.58
N ALA A 39 -2.99 -5.61 2.29
CA ALA A 39 -3.29 -4.26 1.84
C ALA A 39 -4.69 -3.84 2.28
N VAL A 40 -5.70 -4.70 2.13
CA VAL A 40 -7.07 -4.44 2.63
C VAL A 40 -7.05 -4.19 4.13
N GLN A 41 -6.37 -5.06 4.91
CA GLN A 41 -6.29 -4.93 6.37
C GLN A 41 -5.70 -3.58 6.80
N LEU A 42 -4.64 -3.13 6.13
CA LEU A 42 -3.96 -1.87 6.46
C LEU A 42 -4.75 -0.64 5.96
N MET A 43 -5.39 -0.75 4.79
CA MET A 43 -6.07 0.35 4.10
C MET A 43 -7.46 0.65 4.68
N MET A 44 -8.27 -0.35 5.00
CA MET A 44 -9.68 -0.13 5.38
C MET A 44 -9.88 0.81 6.58
N PRO A 45 -9.06 0.73 7.66
CA PRO A 45 -9.16 1.70 8.76
C PRO A 45 -8.86 3.14 8.33
N MET A 46 -7.95 3.33 7.36
CA MET A 46 -7.59 4.62 6.80
C MET A 46 -8.73 5.19 5.93
N VAL A 47 -9.31 4.35 5.07
CA VAL A 47 -10.48 4.67 4.25
C VAL A 47 -11.65 5.11 5.12
N ALA A 48 -11.98 4.33 6.15
CA ALA A 48 -13.06 4.63 7.07
C ALA A 48 -12.82 5.95 7.82
N HIS A 49 -11.57 6.22 8.24
CA HIS A 49 -11.21 7.48 8.88
C HIS A 49 -11.41 8.70 7.97
N LEU A 50 -11.07 8.57 6.69
CA LEU A 50 -11.22 9.63 5.70
C LEU A 50 -12.66 9.74 5.15
N GLY A 51 -13.52 8.76 5.43
CA GLY A 51 -14.87 8.70 4.88
C GLY A 51 -14.91 8.42 3.37
N LEU A 52 -13.90 7.72 2.84
CA LEU A 52 -13.78 7.38 1.42
C LEU A 52 -14.50 6.06 1.10
N ALA A 53 -14.76 5.82 -0.19
CA ALA A 53 -15.36 4.56 -0.67
C ALA A 53 -14.39 3.37 -0.60
N GLY A 54 -13.08 3.63 -0.74
CA GLY A 54 -12.04 2.59 -0.69
C GLY A 54 -11.79 1.88 -2.01
N ASP A 55 -12.22 2.48 -3.12
CA ASP A 55 -12.01 2.05 -4.51
C ASP A 55 -10.76 2.70 -5.15
N ASN A 56 -10.26 3.81 -4.59
CA ASN A 56 -9.03 4.46 -5.01
C ASN A 56 -7.98 4.51 -3.88
N LEU A 57 -6.82 3.88 -4.11
CA LEU A 57 -5.73 3.82 -3.14
C LEU A 57 -4.94 5.13 -3.09
N LEU A 58 -4.79 5.84 -4.21
CA LEU A 58 -4.08 7.12 -4.21
C LEU A 58 -4.87 8.18 -3.44
N ASP A 59 -6.19 8.23 -3.56
CA ASP A 59 -7.02 9.13 -2.74
C ASP A 59 -6.80 8.89 -1.25
N THR A 60 -6.75 7.62 -0.86
CA THR A 60 -6.48 7.21 0.53
C THR A 60 -5.09 7.67 0.98
N LEU A 61 -4.05 7.41 0.18
CA LEU A 61 -2.67 7.77 0.53
C LEU A 61 -2.46 9.29 0.53
N ILE A 62 -2.99 10.01 -0.47
CA ILE A 62 -2.91 11.47 -0.61
C ILE A 62 -3.62 12.17 0.56
N GLY A 63 -4.72 11.59 1.07
CA GLY A 63 -5.40 12.08 2.27
C GLY A 63 -4.50 12.18 3.50
N PHE A 64 -3.44 11.37 3.58
CA PHE A 64 -2.44 11.44 4.65
C PHE A 64 -1.10 12.02 4.20
N LEU A 65 -0.76 11.92 2.91
CA LEU A 65 0.47 12.37 2.28
C LEU A 65 0.18 13.26 1.06
N PRO A 66 -0.22 14.52 1.25
CA PRO A 66 -0.62 15.38 0.13
C PRO A 66 0.49 15.59 -0.92
N SER A 67 1.75 15.49 -0.51
CA SER A 67 2.90 15.59 -1.43
C SER A 67 2.96 14.46 -2.47
N LEU A 68 2.28 13.34 -2.21
CA LEU A 68 2.31 12.16 -3.07
C LEU A 68 1.77 12.44 -4.46
N GLN A 69 0.70 13.25 -4.56
CA GLN A 69 0.10 13.63 -5.84
C GLN A 69 1.14 14.26 -6.76
N ARG A 70 1.88 15.26 -6.27
CA ARG A 70 2.93 15.95 -7.03
C ARG A 70 4.07 15.01 -7.43
N ILE A 71 4.45 14.08 -6.53
CA ILE A 71 5.54 13.14 -6.80
C ILE A 71 5.17 12.19 -7.94
N ILE A 72 3.95 11.65 -7.92
CA ILE A 72 3.47 10.72 -8.96
C ILE A 72 3.31 11.46 -10.30
N THR A 73 2.70 12.66 -10.30
CA THR A 73 2.49 13.43 -11.54
C THR A 73 3.80 13.91 -12.15
N ALA A 74 4.83 14.22 -11.35
CA ALA A 74 6.14 14.64 -11.85
C ALA A 74 7.01 13.47 -12.35
N PHE A 75 6.55 12.22 -12.23
CA PHE A 75 7.29 11.07 -12.71
C PHE A 75 7.07 10.85 -14.21
N GLU A 76 7.97 11.41 -15.00
CA GLU A 76 7.95 11.35 -16.48
C GLU A 76 8.20 9.94 -17.07
N PRO A 77 9.07 9.08 -16.51
CA PRO A 77 9.34 7.78 -17.14
C PRO A 77 8.07 6.92 -17.28
N ASN A 78 8.05 6.09 -18.33
CA ASN A 78 6.92 5.17 -18.59
C ASN A 78 6.89 3.99 -17.61
N SER A 79 8.01 3.70 -16.96
CA SER A 79 8.14 2.70 -15.91
C SER A 79 9.33 3.00 -15.00
N GLY A 80 9.33 2.39 -13.82
CA GLY A 80 10.38 2.49 -12.80
C GLY A 80 9.86 2.93 -11.43
N THR A 81 10.78 3.01 -10.49
CA THR A 81 10.48 3.36 -9.09
C THR A 81 10.18 4.84 -8.95
N ILE A 82 8.97 5.17 -8.51
CA ILE A 82 8.54 6.54 -8.17
C ILE A 82 8.99 6.89 -6.74
N LEU A 83 8.80 5.96 -5.80
CA LEU A 83 9.18 6.09 -4.39
C LEU A 83 9.72 4.75 -3.88
N ALA A 84 10.81 4.79 -3.12
CA ALA A 84 11.48 3.59 -2.61
C ALA A 84 11.56 3.61 -1.08
N GLN A 85 10.74 2.78 -0.42
CA GLN A 85 10.78 2.54 1.03
C GLN A 85 10.73 3.81 1.89
N GLU A 86 9.95 4.80 1.47
CA GLU A 86 9.86 6.06 2.19
C GLU A 86 9.03 5.88 3.46
N PRO A 87 9.56 6.22 4.65
CA PRO A 87 8.82 6.11 5.90
C PRO A 87 7.85 7.27 6.07
N TYR A 88 6.66 6.99 6.59
CA TYR A 88 5.66 8.00 6.87
C TYR A 88 4.82 7.66 8.09
N ARG A 89 4.44 8.72 8.82
CA ARG A 89 3.63 8.62 10.02
C ARG A 89 2.18 8.94 9.68
N ILE A 90 1.29 8.00 9.94
CA ILE A 90 -0.14 8.18 9.77
C ILE A 90 -0.80 8.25 11.14
N ARG A 91 -1.72 9.19 11.31
CA ARG A 91 -2.59 9.29 12.47
C ARG A 91 -4.03 9.23 12.00
N PHE A 92 -4.78 8.28 12.51
CA PHE A 92 -6.18 8.10 12.17
C PHE A 92 -6.97 7.65 13.39
N ARG A 93 -8.29 7.63 13.27
CA ARG A 93 -9.19 7.13 14.32
C ARG A 93 -9.82 5.84 13.87
N VAL A 94 -9.84 4.86 14.76
CA VAL A 94 -10.70 3.68 14.66
C VAL A 94 -11.66 3.78 15.83
N ASP A 95 -12.94 3.88 15.53
CA ASP A 95 -13.99 4.21 16.50
C ASP A 95 -13.63 5.49 17.29
N SER A 96 -13.48 5.35 18.61
CA SER A 96 -13.13 6.44 19.52
C SER A 96 -11.64 6.55 19.83
N GLN A 97 -10.80 5.65 19.32
CA GLN A 97 -9.38 5.59 19.64
C GLN A 97 -8.52 6.25 18.56
N ARG A 98 -7.59 7.10 18.99
CA ARG A 98 -6.58 7.68 18.11
C ARG A 98 -5.42 6.69 17.98
N ILE A 99 -5.15 6.30 16.75
CA ILE A 99 -4.05 5.40 16.39
C ILE A 99 -2.97 6.22 15.69
N GLU A 100 -1.71 5.98 16.05
CA GLU A 100 -0.54 6.42 15.29
C GLU A 100 0.21 5.18 14.79
N ARG A 101 0.57 5.19 13.51
CA ARG A 101 1.35 4.14 12.85
C ARG A 101 2.47 4.73 12.02
N GLN A 102 3.54 3.97 11.88
CA GLN A 102 4.64 4.20 10.96
C GLN A 102 4.50 3.21 9.82
N PHE A 103 4.47 3.72 8.60
CA PHE A 103 4.45 2.90 7.41
C PHE A 103 5.72 3.10 6.58
N SER A 104 6.07 2.11 5.79
CA SER A 104 7.02 2.22 4.68
C SER A 104 6.25 2.10 3.38
N LEU A 105 6.49 2.99 2.41
CA LEU A 105 5.79 3.02 1.11
C LEU A 105 6.79 2.90 -0.04
N THR A 106 6.47 2.02 -0.96
CA THR A 106 7.12 1.94 -2.28
C THR A 106 6.04 2.07 -3.35
N ILE A 107 6.32 2.86 -4.38
CA ILE A 107 5.47 3.00 -5.56
C ILE A 107 6.33 2.74 -6.79
N GLU A 108 5.95 1.74 -7.56
CA GLU A 108 6.55 1.35 -8.83
C GLU A 108 5.56 1.63 -9.96
N LYS A 109 6.00 2.32 -11.00
CA LYS A 109 5.26 2.44 -12.25
C LYS A 109 5.67 1.27 -13.14
N MET A 110 4.76 0.33 -13.39
CA MET A 110 5.05 -0.80 -14.27
C MET A 110 4.83 -0.44 -15.73
N THR A 111 3.78 0.32 -16.00
CA THR A 111 3.42 0.88 -17.31
C THR A 111 2.80 2.27 -17.10
N PRO A 112 2.53 3.06 -18.16
CA PRO A 112 1.85 4.34 -18.02
C PRO A 112 0.51 4.31 -17.28
N ASP A 113 -0.15 3.16 -17.26
CA ASP A 113 -1.46 2.95 -16.66
C ASP A 113 -1.45 1.82 -15.61
N CYS A 114 -0.31 1.56 -14.98
CA CYS A 114 -0.22 0.53 -13.94
C CYS A 114 0.79 0.95 -12.87
N LEU A 115 0.30 1.14 -11.64
CA LEU A 115 1.12 1.33 -10.46
C LEU A 115 1.06 0.08 -9.59
N LEU A 116 2.24 -0.36 -9.12
CA LEU A 116 2.36 -1.32 -8.04
C LEU A 116 2.75 -0.57 -6.77
N ILE A 117 1.91 -0.70 -5.74
CA ILE A 117 2.08 0.00 -4.48
C ILE A 117 2.28 -1.03 -3.38
N PHE A 118 3.38 -0.88 -2.65
CA PHE A 118 3.74 -1.72 -1.51
C PHE A 118 3.75 -0.87 -0.26
N PHE A 119 3.08 -1.35 0.79
CA PHE A 119 3.08 -0.66 2.07
C PHE A 119 3.01 -1.61 3.25
N GLU A 120 3.78 -1.29 4.28
CA GLU A 120 3.92 -2.11 5.49
C GLU A 120 3.83 -1.22 6.72
N ASP A 121 3.10 -1.67 7.74
CA ASP A 121 3.12 -1.07 9.08
C ASP A 121 4.38 -1.52 9.81
N VAL A 122 5.35 -0.63 9.91
CA VAL A 122 6.66 -0.84 10.55
C VAL A 122 6.72 -0.31 11.97
N THR A 123 5.57 0.01 12.58
CA THR A 123 5.51 0.62 13.92
C THR A 123 6.24 -0.20 14.97
N ASP A 124 5.93 -1.49 15.08
CA ASP A 124 6.51 -2.38 16.09
C ASP A 124 8.01 -2.59 15.86
N LEU A 125 8.43 -2.69 14.60
CA LEU A 125 9.85 -2.81 14.22
C LEU A 125 10.63 -1.58 14.70
N LEU A 126 10.11 -0.38 14.44
CA LEU A 126 10.77 0.87 14.85
C LEU A 126 10.75 1.07 16.37
N LEU A 127 9.69 0.66 17.06
CA LEU A 127 9.64 0.70 18.53
C LEU A 127 10.70 -0.22 19.15
N LYS A 128 10.83 -1.46 18.65
CA LYS A 128 11.87 -2.39 19.08
C LYS A 128 13.28 -1.84 18.81
N ALA A 129 13.52 -1.34 17.60
CA ALA A 129 14.81 -0.78 17.22
C ALA A 129 15.23 0.42 18.09
N LYS A 130 14.28 1.24 18.54
CA LYS A 130 14.54 2.33 19.50
C LYS A 130 14.86 1.82 20.90
N ALA A 131 14.13 0.80 21.37
CA ALA A 131 14.38 0.20 22.68
C ALA A 131 15.76 -0.48 22.77
N SER A 132 16.25 -1.08 21.68
CA SER A 132 17.58 -1.71 21.63
C SER A 132 18.76 -0.72 21.51
N ARG A 133 18.48 0.59 21.38
CA ARG A 133 19.50 1.65 21.32
C ARG A 133 19.63 2.41 22.66
N LEU A 134 18.82 2.06 23.65
CA LEU A 134 18.86 2.55 25.03
C LEU A 134 19.56 1.51 25.92
#